data_AF-A0A401IK55-F1
#
_entry.id   AF-A0A401IK55-F1
#
_cell.length_a   1.000
_cell.length_b   1.000
_cell.length_c   1.000
_cell.angle_alpha   90.00
_cell.angle_beta   90.00
_cell.angle_gamma   90.00
#
_symmetry.space_group_name_H-M   'P 1'
#
loop_
_entity.id
_entity.type
_entity.pdbx_description
1 polymer ?
#
loop_
_entity_poly.entity_id
_entity_poly.type
_entity_poly.pdbx_seq_one_letter_code
_entity_poly.pdbx_strand_id
1 'polypeptide(L)'
;MSQQEQNKRINQLKRQLVNAVERIKTLELDIEPDGRISEAFSVLEKHIDNRFDQVDNRFDRLESRLDRLEHQFNRMTAKLEVILDSITGISDLPEDDI
;
A
#
# COMPACT_ATOMS: atom_id res chain seq x y z
N MET A 1 31.62 17.73 58.45
CA MET A 1 31.05 16.40 58.11
C MET A 1 31.98 15.33 58.63
N SER A 2 31.43 14.32 59.30
CA SER A 2 32.20 13.17 59.76
C SER A 2 32.68 12.34 58.57
N GLN A 3 33.84 11.70 58.69
CA GLN A 3 34.37 10.76 57.70
C GLN A 3 33.37 9.61 57.43
N GLN A 4 32.57 9.22 58.43
CA GLN A 4 31.47 8.27 58.26
C GLN A 4 30.34 8.79 57.36
N GLU A 5 29.98 10.07 57.47
CA GLU A 5 28.94 10.67 56.63
C GLU A 5 29.41 10.79 55.18
N GLN A 6 30.68 11.16 54.97
CA GLN A 6 31.30 11.17 53.65
C GLN A 6 31.29 9.77 53.02
N ASN A 7 31.64 8.74 53.79
CA ASN A 7 31.61 7.35 53.31
C ASN A 7 30.21 6.86 52.95
N LYS A 8 29.18 7.21 53.76
CA LYS A 8 27.78 6.88 53.45
C LYS A 8 27.33 7.56 52.15
N ARG A 9 27.66 8.84 51.97
CA ARG A 9 27.30 9.62 50.78
C ARG A 9 27.98 9.05 49.52
N ILE A 10 29.25 8.67 49.61
CA ILE A 10 29.98 8.01 48.51
C ILE A 10 29.31 6.69 48.12
N ASN A 11 28.92 5.86 49.09
CA ASN A 11 28.27 4.58 48.80
C ASN A 11 26.88 4.76 48.17
N GLN A 12 26.13 5.76 48.62
CA GLN A 12 24.85 6.11 48.02
C GLN A 12 25.03 6.59 46.57
N LEU A 13 26.01 7.47 46.32
CA LEU A 13 26.33 7.94 44.97
C LEU A 13 26.77 6.80 44.05
N LYS A 14 27.56 5.83 44.53
CA LYS A 14 27.93 4.64 43.74
C LYS A 14 26.71 3.82 43.32
N ARG A 15 25.75 3.61 44.23
CA ARG A 15 24.50 2.89 43.92
C ARG A 15 23.65 3.65 42.90
N GLN A 16 23.56 4.98 43.06
CA GLN A 16 22.86 5.83 42.12
C GLN A 16 23.52 5.82 40.74
N LEU A 17 24.86 5.81 40.69
CA LEU A 17 25.62 5.72 39.44
C LEU A 17 25.38 4.40 38.70
N VAL A 18 25.41 3.27 39.42
CA VAL A 18 25.11 1.95 38.84
C VAL A 18 23.68 1.93 38.27
N ASN A 19 22.71 2.46 39.01
CA ASN A 19 21.33 2.54 38.52
C ASN A 19 21.20 3.45 37.28
N ALA A 20 21.91 4.59 37.26
CA ALA A 20 21.92 5.49 36.12
C ALA A 20 22.54 4.84 34.87
N VAL A 21 23.63 4.08 35.02
CA VAL A 21 24.26 3.35 33.91
C VAL A 21 23.31 2.31 33.33
N GLU A 22 22.61 1.53 34.17
CA GLU A 22 21.61 0.57 33.68
C GLU A 22 20.46 1.27 32.95
N ARG A 23 19.99 2.42 33.46
CA ARG A 23 18.95 3.22 32.80
C ARG A 23 19.42 3.82 31.47
N ILE A 24 20.67 4.26 31.37
CA ILE A 24 21.27 4.76 30.12
C ILE A 24 21.34 3.64 29.11
N LYS A 25 21.78 2.44 29.49
CA LYS A 25 21.84 1.27 28.60
C LYS A 25 20.46 0.88 28.04
N THR A 26 19.41 0.94 28.87
CA THR A 26 18.04 0.72 28.39
C THR A 26 17.57 1.82 27.45
N LEU A 27 17.94 3.08 27.73
CA LEU A 27 17.64 4.19 26.84
C LEU A 27 18.43 4.09 25.52
N GLU A 28 19.67 3.60 25.52
CA GLU A 28 20.45 3.34 24.30
C GLU A 28 19.76 2.27 23.43
N LEU A 29 19.22 1.21 24.04
CA LEU A 29 18.44 0.17 23.33
C LEU A 29 17.10 0.70 22.77
N ASP A 30 16.44 1.60 23.50
CA ASP A 30 15.18 2.22 23.04
C ASP A 30 15.43 3.33 22.01
N ILE A 31 16.59 3.99 22.08
CA ILE A 31 17.00 5.08 21.21
C ILE A 31 17.72 4.55 19.97
N GLU A 32 18.21 3.29 19.92
CA GLU A 32 18.86 2.70 18.73
C GLU A 32 17.88 2.77 17.53
N PRO A 33 17.90 3.87 16.76
CA PRO A 33 16.79 4.22 15.88
C PRO A 33 16.88 3.32 14.64
N ASP A 34 18.09 2.98 14.23
CA ASP A 34 18.36 2.24 13.01
C ASP A 34 17.98 0.77 13.08
N GLY A 35 17.72 0.20 14.26
CA GLY A 35 17.32 -1.21 14.38
C GLY A 35 15.81 -1.40 14.27
N ARG A 36 15.09 -1.01 15.32
CA ARG A 36 13.64 -1.27 15.46
C ARG A 36 12.80 -0.47 14.47
N ILE A 37 13.17 0.78 14.22
CA ILE A 37 12.44 1.62 13.26
C ILE A 37 12.69 1.10 11.85
N SER A 38 13.93 0.76 11.49
CA SER A 38 14.23 0.17 10.17
C SER A 38 13.53 -1.17 9.94
N GLU A 39 13.46 -2.04 10.96
CA GLU A 39 12.72 -3.30 10.84
C GLU A 39 11.22 -3.03 10.63
N ALA A 40 10.63 -2.11 11.40
CA ALA A 40 9.24 -1.70 11.22
C ALA A 40 8.98 -1.08 9.83
N PHE A 41 9.91 -0.25 9.33
CA PHE A 41 9.83 0.30 7.98
C PHE A 41 9.96 -0.79 6.91
N SER A 42 10.85 -1.77 7.06
CA SER A 42 10.98 -2.87 6.10
C SER A 42 9.73 -3.74 6.04
N VAL A 43 9.11 -4.02 7.20
CA VAL A 43 7.83 -4.73 7.25
C VAL A 43 6.72 -3.92 6.58
N LEU A 44 6.68 -2.61 6.83
CA LEU A 44 5.72 -1.70 6.21
C LEU A 44 5.91 -1.63 4.69
N GLU A 45 7.14 -1.49 4.21
CA GLU A 45 7.50 -1.47 2.79
C GLU A 45 7.03 -2.76 2.10
N LYS A 46 7.38 -3.93 2.64
CA LYS A 46 6.90 -5.22 2.13
C LYS A 46 5.38 -5.33 2.13
N HIS A 47 4.70 -4.83 3.16
CA HIS A 47 3.25 -4.86 3.22
C HIS A 47 2.63 -3.96 2.13
N ILE A 48 3.21 -2.78 1.91
CA ILE A 48 2.80 -1.84 0.87
C ILE A 48 3.01 -2.46 -0.51
N ASP A 49 4.18 -3.03 -0.80
CA ASP A 49 4.47 -3.69 -2.09
C ASP A 49 3.46 -4.80 -2.40
N ASN A 50 3.22 -5.70 -1.44
CA ASN A 50 2.23 -6.77 -1.59
C ASN A 50 0.81 -6.24 -1.85
N ARG A 51 0.46 -5.08 -1.30
CA ARG A 51 -0.83 -4.43 -1.52
C ARG A 51 -0.91 -3.82 -2.92
N PHE A 52 0.17 -3.21 -3.40
CA PHE A 52 0.25 -2.68 -4.77
C PHE A 52 0.21 -3.80 -5.81
N ASP A 53 0.94 -4.90 -5.62
CA ASP A 53 0.87 -6.07 -6.50
C ASP A 53 -0.57 -6.62 -6.62
N GLN A 54 -1.31 -6.66 -5.51
CA GLN A 54 -2.72 -7.08 -5.53
C GLN A 54 -3.62 -6.09 -6.25
N VAL A 55 -3.30 -4.80 -6.19
CA VAL A 55 -4.02 -3.74 -6.91
C VAL A 55 -3.79 -3.87 -8.40
N ASP A 56 -2.54 -4.04 -8.83
CA ASP A 56 -2.16 -4.23 -10.25
C ASP A 56 -2.86 -5.45 -10.85
N ASN A 57 -2.81 -6.60 -10.16
CA ASN A 57 -3.52 -7.81 -10.56
C ASN A 57 -5.05 -7.61 -10.71
N ARG A 58 -5.66 -6.70 -9.93
CA ARG A 58 -7.08 -6.37 -10.06
C ARG A 58 -7.34 -5.48 -11.27
N PHE A 59 -6.43 -4.54 -11.57
CA PHE A 59 -6.52 -3.70 -12.76
C PHE A 59 -6.38 -4.53 -14.03
N ASP A 60 -5.42 -5.46 -14.13
CA ASP A 60 -5.27 -6.37 -15.28
C ASP A 60 -6.56 -7.16 -15.56
N ARG A 61 -7.21 -7.64 -14.48
CA ARG A 61 -8.50 -8.35 -14.58
C ARG A 61 -9.64 -7.44 -15.00
N LEU A 62 -9.62 -6.17 -14.61
CA LEU A 62 -10.62 -5.18 -15.02
C LEU A 62 -10.45 -4.84 -16.51
N GLU A 63 -9.23 -4.59 -16.97
CA GLU A 63 -8.92 -4.37 -18.38
C GLU A 63 -9.39 -5.54 -19.24
N SER A 64 -9.02 -6.77 -18.88
CA SER A 64 -9.47 -7.98 -19.57
C SER A 64 -11.01 -8.12 -19.63
N ARG A 65 -11.73 -7.61 -18.62
CA ARG A 65 -13.21 -7.61 -18.61
C ARG A 65 -13.77 -6.51 -19.51
N LEU A 66 -13.13 -5.35 -19.55
CA LEU A 66 -13.53 -4.25 -20.42
C LEU A 66 -13.37 -4.64 -21.90
N ASP A 67 -12.26 -5.27 -22.29
CA ASP A 67 -12.05 -5.76 -23.66
C ASP A 67 -13.15 -6.75 -24.09
N ARG A 68 -13.53 -7.66 -23.19
CA ARG A 68 -14.62 -8.61 -23.44
C ARG A 68 -15.98 -7.91 -23.59
N LEU A 69 -16.22 -6.87 -22.80
CA LEU A 69 -17.45 -6.08 -22.91
C LEU A 69 -17.48 -5.28 -24.21
N GLU A 70 -16.37 -4.69 -24.62
CA GLU A 70 -16.24 -3.99 -25.91
C GLU A 70 -16.54 -4.93 -27.08
N HIS A 71 -15.96 -6.14 -27.09
CA HIS A 71 -16.26 -7.14 -28.10
C HIS A 71 -17.71 -7.63 -28.10
N GLN A 72 -18.37 -7.68 -26.94
CA GLN A 72 -19.79 -8.03 -26.86
C GLN A 72 -20.65 -6.89 -27.38
N PHE A 73 -20.32 -5.64 -27.03
CA PHE A 73 -21.02 -4.45 -27.48
C PHE A 73 -20.92 -4.31 -29.01
N ASN A 74 -19.72 -4.42 -29.59
CA ASN A 74 -19.54 -4.35 -31.04
C ASN A 74 -20.33 -5.43 -31.79
N ARG A 75 -20.39 -6.65 -31.25
CA ARG A 75 -21.23 -7.72 -31.82
C ARG A 75 -22.73 -7.43 -31.72
N MET A 76 -23.16 -6.79 -30.63
CA MET A 76 -24.55 -6.37 -30.47
C MET A 76 -24.91 -5.26 -31.45
N THR A 77 -24.06 -4.26 -31.61
CA THR A 77 -24.23 -3.17 -32.58
C THR A 77 -24.35 -3.71 -34.01
N ALA A 78 -23.45 -4.59 -34.43
CA ALA A 78 -23.53 -5.21 -35.77
C ALA A 78 -24.82 -6.02 -35.98
N LYS A 79 -25.30 -6.75 -34.96
CA LYS A 79 -26.58 -7.46 -35.05
C LYS A 79 -27.76 -6.49 -35.15
N LEU A 80 -27.72 -5.38 -34.42
CA LEU A 80 -28.76 -4.35 -34.48
C LEU A 80 -28.79 -3.69 -35.87
N GLU A 81 -27.64 -3.41 -36.48
CA GLU A 81 -27.56 -2.90 -37.86
C GLU A 81 -28.24 -3.84 -38.85
N VAL A 82 -27.93 -5.14 -38.79
CA VAL A 82 -28.56 -6.15 -39.66
C VAL A 82 -30.08 -6.22 -39.45
N ILE A 83 -30.53 -6.16 -38.19
CA ILE A 83 -31.97 -6.17 -37.86
C ILE A 83 -32.65 -4.90 -38.38
N LEU A 84 -32.03 -3.73 -38.19
CA LEU A 84 -32.56 -2.45 -38.67
C LEU A 84 -32.68 -2.45 -40.19
N ASP A 85 -31.66 -2.92 -40.90
CA ASP A 85 -31.70 -3.09 -42.35
C ASP A 85 -32.84 -4.01 -42.79
N SER A 86 -32.97 -5.18 -42.15
CA SER A 86 -34.04 -6.15 -42.45
C SER A 86 -35.45 -5.61 -42.18
N ILE A 87 -35.63 -4.76 -41.17
CA ILE A 87 -36.95 -4.18 -40.81
C ILE A 87 -37.31 -3.02 -41.71
N THR A 88 -36.32 -2.17 -42.02
CA THR A 88 -36.58 -0.92 -42.71
C THR A 88 -36.53 -1.08 -44.24
N GLY A 89 -35.76 -2.04 -44.76
CA GLY A 89 -35.52 -2.17 -46.20
C GLY A 89 -34.92 -0.91 -46.83
N ILE A 90 -34.37 0.00 -46.01
CA ILE A 90 -33.93 1.33 -46.42
C ILE A 90 -32.58 1.28 -47.18
N SER A 91 -31.80 0.19 -47.06
CA SER A 91 -30.55 0.02 -47.80
C SER A 91 -30.73 0.00 -49.33
N ASP A 92 -31.93 -0.35 -49.80
CA ASP A 92 -32.27 -0.36 -51.23
C ASP A 92 -33.02 0.91 -51.70
N LEU A 93 -33.21 1.91 -50.83
CA LEU A 93 -33.75 3.20 -51.29
C LEU A 93 -32.67 3.91 -52.09
N PRO A 94 -32.92 4.30 -53.36
CA PRO A 94 -32.01 5.17 -54.07
C PRO A 94 -31.81 6.42 -53.20
N GLU A 95 -30.55 6.83 -53.02
CA GLU A 95 -30.24 8.21 -52.67
C GLU A 95 -30.76 9.06 -53.83
N ASP A 96 -32.06 9.36 -53.84
CA ASP A 96 -32.64 10.30 -54.78
C ASP A 96 -31.94 11.63 -54.51
N ASP A 97 -31.07 12.01 -55.47
CA ASP A 97 -30.44 13.32 -55.57
C ASP A 97 -31.51 14.41 -55.34
N ILE A 98 -31.44 15.10 -54.19
CA ILE A 98 -32.12 16.39 -53.95
C ILE A 98 -31.05 17.43 -53.62
#